data_AF-A0A9D7N9H0-F1
#
_entry.id   AF-A0A9D7N9H0-F1
#
_cell.length_a   1.000
_cell.length_b   1.000
_cell.length_c   1.000
_cell.angle_alpha   90.00
_cell.angle_beta   90.00
_cell.angle_gamma   90.00
#
_symmetry.space_group_name_H-M   'P 1'
#
loop_
_entity.id
_entity.type
_entity.pdbx_description
1 polymer ?
#
loop_
_entity_poly.entity_id
_entity_poly.type
_entity_poly.pdbx_seq_one_letter_code
_entity_poly.pdbx_strand_id
1 'polypeptide(L)'
;MEPAPNLDDPAVWTHLVEAANPASLLVAIGSRMGAELRARLSEEDIWQEALMKAWSARRSFTWADTPSFRRWLLRIAENCIGDHRDYELAGKRDMRRNGSLALRSGSSSDDGTSGASFEPWGSTTPSRIASEKERAEKMRAALDRLPEELREVVRLRLFEDLLLEEIAVRLDLGISAVRHRFRKGSELYQRLLRD
;
A
#
# COMPACT_ATOMS: atom_id res chain seq x y z
N MET A 1 17.30 -19.12 8.84
CA MET A 1 16.98 -18.33 7.64
C MET A 1 16.04 -19.19 6.82
N GLU A 2 14.81 -18.74 6.60
CA GLU A 2 13.84 -19.50 5.80
C GLU A 2 14.35 -19.59 4.35
N PRO A 3 14.16 -20.72 3.66
CA PRO A 3 14.52 -20.82 2.25
C PRO A 3 13.72 -19.81 1.44
N ALA A 4 14.34 -19.21 0.43
CA ALA A 4 13.66 -18.27 -0.44
C ALA A 4 12.51 -18.98 -1.19
N PRO A 5 11.26 -18.47 -1.10
CA PRO A 5 10.12 -19.07 -1.77
C PRO A 5 10.22 -18.87 -3.30
N ASN A 6 9.66 -19.80 -4.06
CA ASN A 6 9.55 -19.65 -5.51
C ASN A 6 8.46 -18.63 -5.86
N LEU A 7 8.84 -17.37 -6.09
CA LEU A 7 7.89 -16.30 -6.43
C LEU A 7 7.28 -16.43 -7.84
N ASP A 8 7.83 -17.29 -8.71
CA ASP A 8 7.21 -17.61 -9.99
C ASP A 8 6.03 -18.59 -9.84
N ASP A 9 5.89 -19.26 -8.68
CA ASP A 9 4.73 -20.09 -8.37
C ASP A 9 3.53 -19.21 -7.97
N PRO A 10 2.41 -19.25 -8.71
CA PRO A 10 1.23 -18.42 -8.44
C PRO A 10 0.60 -18.68 -7.06
N ALA A 11 0.66 -19.92 -6.56
CA ALA A 11 0.09 -20.27 -5.26
C ALA A 11 0.95 -19.70 -4.13
N VAL A 12 2.27 -19.80 -4.27
CA VAL A 12 3.24 -19.21 -3.32
C VAL A 12 3.10 -17.69 -3.29
N TRP A 13 3.02 -17.05 -4.47
CA TRP A 13 2.80 -15.61 -4.56
C TRP A 13 1.49 -15.18 -3.87
N THR A 14 0.39 -15.87 -4.18
CA THR A 14 -0.92 -15.58 -3.59
C THR A 14 -0.87 -15.69 -2.06
N HIS A 15 -0.27 -16.76 -1.54
CA HIS A 15 -0.11 -16.94 -0.10
C HIS A 15 0.74 -15.85 0.57
N LEU A 16 1.82 -15.41 -0.07
CA LEU A 16 2.66 -14.33 0.45
C LEU A 16 1.95 -12.98 0.45
N VAL A 17 1.16 -12.68 -0.59
CA VAL A 17 0.33 -11.47 -0.65
C VAL A 17 -0.72 -11.47 0.45
N GLU A 18 -1.36 -12.62 0.72
CA GLU A 18 -2.28 -12.78 1.84
C GLU A 18 -1.59 -12.59 3.19
N ALA A 19 -0.42 -13.19 3.38
CA ALA A 19 0.39 -13.06 4.59
C ALA A 19 0.88 -11.62 4.82
N ALA A 20 1.05 -10.83 3.76
CA ALA A 20 1.36 -9.40 3.85
C ALA A 20 0.17 -8.54 4.35
N ASN A 21 -1.01 -9.14 4.52
CA ASN A 21 -2.23 -8.53 5.05
C ASN A 21 -2.73 -7.36 4.19
N PRO A 22 -3.39 -7.64 3.04
CA PRO A 22 -3.83 -6.61 2.10
C PRO A 22 -4.69 -5.52 2.73
N ALA A 23 -5.64 -5.85 3.61
CA ALA A 23 -6.41 -4.84 4.33
C ALA A 23 -5.53 -3.82 5.10
N SER A 24 -4.47 -4.29 5.77
CA SER A 24 -3.53 -3.40 6.44
C SER A 24 -2.74 -2.55 5.44
N LEU A 25 -2.35 -3.11 4.29
CA LEU A 25 -1.68 -2.36 3.23
C LEU A 25 -2.59 -1.29 2.63
N LEU A 26 -3.88 -1.57 2.43
CA LEU A 26 -4.87 -0.59 1.97
C LEU A 26 -4.99 0.59 2.94
N VAL A 27 -5.01 0.33 4.26
CA VAL A 27 -4.99 1.41 5.27
C VAL A 27 -3.70 2.24 5.17
N ALA A 28 -2.54 1.58 5.01
CA ALA A 28 -1.26 2.27 4.87
C ALA A 28 -1.22 3.16 3.61
N ILE A 29 -1.62 2.60 2.46
CA ILE A 29 -1.76 3.30 1.18
C ILE A 29 -2.67 4.52 1.35
N GLY A 30 -3.86 4.32 1.91
CA GLY A 30 -4.83 5.38 2.13
C GLY A 30 -4.31 6.54 2.96
N SER A 31 -3.50 6.26 3.98
CA SER A 31 -2.87 7.28 4.81
C SER A 31 -1.80 8.11 4.07
N ARG A 32 -1.23 7.57 2.99
CA ARG A 32 -0.14 8.18 2.23
C ARG A 32 -0.60 8.90 0.96
N MET A 33 -1.76 8.56 0.41
CA MET A 33 -2.29 9.16 -0.83
C MET A 33 -2.53 10.67 -0.72
N GLY A 34 -2.93 11.17 0.45
CA GLY A 34 -3.36 12.57 0.62
C GLY A 34 -4.72 12.87 -0.03
N ALA A 35 -5.35 13.99 0.32
CA ALA A 35 -6.75 14.26 -0.04
C ALA A 35 -7.01 14.35 -1.54
N GLU A 36 -6.10 14.97 -2.30
CA GLU A 36 -6.26 15.17 -3.74
C GLU A 36 -6.27 13.83 -4.51
N LEU A 37 -5.31 12.95 -4.22
CA LEU A 37 -5.24 11.66 -4.89
C LEU A 37 -6.43 10.76 -4.53
N ARG A 38 -6.84 10.78 -3.24
CA ARG A 38 -8.02 10.04 -2.75
C ARG A 38 -9.34 10.48 -3.38
N ALA A 39 -9.41 11.68 -3.95
CA ALA A 39 -10.61 12.16 -4.65
C ALA A 39 -10.78 11.51 -6.05
N ARG A 40 -9.74 10.84 -6.56
CA ARG A 40 -9.69 10.34 -7.95
C ARG A 40 -9.38 8.85 -8.04
N LEU A 41 -8.59 8.34 -7.11
CA LEU A 41 -8.21 6.94 -7.02
C LEU A 41 -8.60 6.39 -5.66
N SER A 42 -9.03 5.15 -5.67
CA SER A 42 -9.20 4.35 -4.46
C SER A 42 -7.85 3.78 -3.99
N GLU A 43 -7.79 3.35 -2.73
CA GLU A 43 -6.63 2.60 -2.23
C GLU A 43 -6.42 1.29 -2.99
N GLU A 44 -7.52 0.70 -3.48
CA GLU A 44 -7.52 -0.52 -4.28
C GLU A 44 -6.84 -0.30 -5.63
N ASP A 45 -7.06 0.83 -6.30
CA ASP A 45 -6.42 1.14 -7.59
C ASP A 45 -4.89 1.17 -7.46
N ILE A 46 -4.39 1.88 -6.43
CA ILE A 46 -2.95 1.93 -6.12
C ILE A 46 -2.42 0.54 -5.77
N TRP A 47 -3.18 -0.23 -5.00
CA TRP A 47 -2.79 -1.59 -4.62
C TRP A 47 -2.69 -2.53 -5.81
N GLN A 48 -3.65 -2.47 -6.74
CA GLN A 48 -3.63 -3.28 -7.96
C GLN A 48 -2.46 -2.91 -8.85
N GLU A 49 -2.19 -1.61 -9.03
CA GLU A 49 -1.00 -1.17 -9.76
C GLU A 49 0.29 -1.66 -9.10
N ALA A 50 0.37 -1.58 -7.76
CA ALA A 50 1.52 -2.06 -7.01
C ALA A 50 1.73 -3.57 -7.19
N LEU A 51 0.67 -4.38 -7.16
CA LEU A 51 0.75 -5.83 -7.40
C LEU A 51 1.24 -6.16 -8.81
N MET A 52 0.81 -5.42 -9.84
CA MET A 52 1.30 -5.62 -11.22
C MET A 52 2.79 -5.28 -11.36
N LYS A 53 3.23 -4.17 -10.77
CA LYS A 53 4.66 -3.79 -10.74
C LYS A 53 5.48 -4.79 -9.92
N ALA A 54 4.96 -5.24 -8.79
CA ALA A 54 5.61 -6.23 -7.93
C ALA A 54 5.74 -7.58 -8.66
N TRP A 55 4.69 -8.07 -9.31
CA TRP A 55 4.76 -9.29 -10.10
C TRP A 55 5.86 -9.20 -11.17
N SER A 56 5.95 -8.07 -11.88
CA SER A 56 7.00 -7.86 -12.89
C SER A 56 8.41 -7.83 -12.29
N ALA A 57 8.56 -7.26 -11.09
CA ALA A 57 9.85 -7.12 -10.40
C ALA A 57 10.22 -8.29 -9.48
N ARG A 58 9.35 -9.31 -9.34
CA ARG A 58 9.49 -10.39 -8.34
C ARG A 58 10.82 -11.14 -8.39
N ARG A 59 11.39 -11.31 -9.59
CA ARG A 59 12.67 -12.00 -9.79
C ARG A 59 13.88 -11.21 -9.29
N SER A 60 13.72 -9.90 -9.13
CA SER A 60 14.76 -8.99 -8.61
C SER A 60 14.61 -8.75 -7.11
N PHE A 61 13.53 -9.24 -6.48
CA PHE A 61 13.34 -9.11 -5.04
C PHE A 61 14.26 -10.07 -4.28
N THR A 62 14.98 -9.53 -3.30
CA THR A 62 15.82 -10.33 -2.41
C THR A 62 15.02 -10.70 -1.16
N TRP A 63 14.65 -11.98 -1.05
CA TRP A 63 13.91 -12.51 0.10
C TRP A 63 14.77 -12.54 1.36
N ALA A 64 14.21 -12.09 2.48
CA ALA A 64 14.74 -12.35 3.82
C ALA A 64 13.71 -13.06 4.71
N ASP A 65 12.49 -12.53 4.74
CA ASP A 65 11.34 -13.00 5.52
C ASP A 65 10.02 -12.37 5.02
N THR A 66 8.87 -12.80 5.56
CA THR A 66 7.56 -12.22 5.22
C THR A 66 7.48 -10.70 5.46
N PRO A 67 7.99 -10.13 6.58
CA PRO A 67 8.08 -8.68 6.74
C PRO A 67 8.88 -7.96 5.64
N SER A 68 9.95 -8.54 5.12
CA SER A 68 10.74 -7.95 4.03
C SER A 68 9.92 -7.88 2.73
N PHE A 69 9.12 -8.90 2.46
CA PHE A 69 8.19 -8.91 1.33
C PHE A 69 7.10 -7.84 1.50
N ARG A 70 6.51 -7.73 2.69
CA ARG A 70 5.51 -6.69 3.01
C ARG A 70 6.08 -5.28 2.83
N ARG A 71 7.27 -4.99 3.35
CA ARG A 71 7.96 -3.70 3.16
C ARG A 71 8.25 -3.41 1.70
N TRP A 72 8.62 -4.42 0.92
CA TRP A 72 8.85 -4.28 -0.52
C TRP A 72 7.55 -3.90 -1.26
N LEU A 73 6.42 -4.52 -0.94
CA LEU A 73 5.12 -4.15 -1.50
C LEU A 73 4.70 -2.72 -1.11
N LEU A 74 4.91 -2.32 0.16
CA LEU A 74 4.67 -0.94 0.60
C LEU A 74 5.51 0.07 -0.20
N ARG A 75 6.78 -0.24 -0.44
CA ARG A 75 7.67 0.64 -1.23
C ARG A 75 7.20 0.78 -2.67
N ILE A 76 6.73 -0.31 -3.29
CA ILE A 76 6.16 -0.25 -4.65
C ILE A 76 4.89 0.61 -4.65
N ALA A 77 4.00 0.43 -3.65
CA ALA A 77 2.80 1.25 -3.54
C ALA A 77 3.11 2.74 -3.29
N GLU A 78 4.13 3.06 -2.49
CA GLU A 78 4.65 4.43 -2.32
C GLU A 78 5.12 5.02 -3.65
N ASN A 79 5.85 4.23 -4.46
CA ASN A 79 6.28 4.67 -5.78
C ASN A 79 5.08 4.95 -6.70
N CYS A 80 4.05 4.09 -6.71
CA CYS A 80 2.83 4.36 -7.47
C CYS A 80 2.16 5.68 -7.03
N ILE A 81 2.05 5.93 -5.72
CA ILE A 81 1.51 7.20 -5.20
C ILE A 81 2.34 8.39 -5.69
N GLY A 82 3.68 8.25 -5.70
CA GLY A 82 4.60 9.26 -6.24
C GLY A 82 4.37 9.51 -7.73
N ASP A 83 4.34 8.44 -8.53
CA ASP A 83 4.12 8.50 -9.98
C ASP A 83 2.82 9.26 -10.31
N HIS A 84 1.72 8.96 -9.61
CA HIS A 84 0.44 9.67 -9.80
C HIS A 84 0.52 11.15 -9.41
N ARG A 85 1.22 11.49 -8.33
CA ARG A 85 1.42 12.89 -7.93
C ARG A 85 2.24 13.66 -8.95
N ASP A 86 3.31 13.06 -9.45
CA ASP A 86 4.21 13.68 -10.42
C ASP A 86 3.52 13.88 -11.77
N TYR A 87 2.72 12.90 -12.22
CA TYR A 87 1.89 13.02 -13.41
C TYR A 87 0.90 14.19 -13.31
N GLU A 88 0.25 14.38 -12.15
CA GLU A 88 -0.64 15.51 -11.92
C GLU A 88 0.09 16.86 -11.94
N LEU A 89 1.28 16.92 -11.34
CA LEU A 89 2.10 18.14 -11.37
C LEU A 89 2.56 18.46 -12.80
N ALA A 90 2.91 17.45 -13.59
CA ALA A 90 3.24 17.61 -15.01
C ALA A 90 2.03 18.09 -15.82
N GLY A 91 0.87 17.44 -15.68
CA GLY A 91 -0.37 17.82 -16.37
C GLY A 91 -0.84 19.23 -16.01
N LYS A 92 -0.72 19.65 -14.74
CA LYS A 92 -1.01 21.03 -14.31
C LYS A 92 0.00 22.05 -14.86
N ARG A 93 1.29 21.69 -14.95
CA ARG A 93 2.31 22.55 -15.58
C ARG A 93 2.07 22.71 -17.07
N ASP A 94 1.67 21.63 -17.75
CA ASP A 94 1.33 21.67 -19.17
C ASP A 94 0.05 22.46 -19.43
N MET A 95 -1.02 22.28 -18.64
CA MET A 95 -2.24 23.12 -18.74
C MET A 95 -1.95 24.61 -18.46
N ARG A 96 -1.03 24.93 -17.54
CA ARG A 96 -0.59 26.31 -17.27
C ARG A 96 0.27 26.89 -18.40
N ARG A 97 1.01 26.04 -19.13
CA ARG A 97 1.85 26.44 -20.27
C ARG A 97 1.07 26.53 -21.58
N ASN A 98 0.03 25.70 -21.74
CA ASN A 98 -0.87 25.62 -22.91
C ASN A 98 -2.16 26.44 -22.77
N GLY A 99 -2.24 27.37 -21.81
CA GLY A 99 -3.30 28.39 -21.75
C GLY A 99 -3.35 29.31 -22.99
N SER A 100 -2.43 29.14 -23.93
CA SER A 100 -2.53 29.59 -25.31
C SER A 100 -2.26 28.41 -26.23
N LEU A 101 -3.29 28.01 -26.98
CA LEU A 101 -3.28 27.17 -28.18
C LEU A 101 -3.42 25.63 -28.02
N ALA A 102 -4.53 25.19 -28.63
CA ALA A 102 -4.72 23.99 -29.45
C ALA A 102 -5.26 22.70 -28.80
N LEU A 103 -6.53 22.46 -29.10
CA LEU A 103 -7.14 21.15 -29.37
C LEU A 103 -6.31 20.36 -30.39
N ARG A 104 -6.11 19.06 -30.17
CA ARG A 104 -5.94 17.93 -31.15
C ARG A 104 -5.68 16.65 -30.34
N SER A 105 -6.66 15.74 -30.22
CA SER A 105 -6.98 14.61 -31.12
C SER A 105 -5.92 13.50 -31.19
N GLY A 106 -6.19 12.42 -30.45
CA GLY A 106 -6.11 11.00 -30.83
C GLY A 106 -4.82 10.40 -31.39
N SER A 107 -4.34 9.33 -30.76
CA SER A 107 -3.92 8.10 -31.47
C SER A 107 -3.82 6.93 -30.50
N SER A 108 -4.65 5.92 -30.73
CA SER A 108 -4.45 4.55 -30.28
C SER A 108 -3.17 3.97 -30.91
N SER A 109 -2.53 3.04 -30.24
CA SER A 109 -1.63 2.08 -30.87
C SER A 109 -1.81 0.74 -30.16
N ASP A 110 -2.51 -0.12 -30.88
CA ASP A 110 -2.62 -1.55 -30.72
C ASP A 110 -1.22 -2.16 -30.99
N ASP A 111 -0.72 -2.98 -30.07
CA ASP A 111 0.30 -3.96 -30.39
C ASP A 111 -0.04 -5.27 -29.66
N GLY A 112 -0.30 -6.28 -30.48
CA GLY A 112 -0.77 -7.59 -30.07
C GLY A 112 0.37 -8.42 -29.48
N THR A 113 0.13 -8.99 -28.31
CA THR A 113 0.78 -10.24 -27.92
C THR A 113 -0.27 -11.14 -27.30
N SER A 114 -0.76 -12.09 -28.10
CA SER A 114 -1.50 -13.27 -27.63
C SER A 114 -0.53 -14.18 -26.86
N GLY A 115 -0.25 -13.82 -25.61
CA GLY A 115 0.21 -14.74 -24.58
C GLY A 115 -0.98 -15.02 -23.69
N ALA A 116 -1.23 -16.29 -23.35
CA ALA A 116 -2.31 -16.70 -22.45
C ALA A 116 -2.49 -15.67 -21.33
N SER A 117 -3.70 -15.09 -21.23
CA SER A 117 -4.07 -14.14 -20.18
C SER A 117 -3.88 -14.81 -18.83
N PHE A 118 -2.67 -14.72 -18.31
CA PHE A 118 -2.38 -15.01 -16.94
C PHE A 118 -3.01 -13.86 -16.17
N GLU A 119 -4.18 -14.09 -15.60
CA GLU A 119 -4.70 -13.26 -14.52
C GLU A 119 -3.88 -13.66 -13.28
N PRO A 120 -2.87 -12.89 -12.82
CA PRO A 120 -2.14 -13.14 -11.58
C PRO A 120 -3.01 -12.92 -10.32
N TRP A 121 -4.23 -13.48 -10.28
CA TRP A 121 -5.18 -13.07 -9.25
C TRP A 121 -6.01 -14.22 -8.66
N GLY A 122 -5.36 -15.03 -7.81
CA GLY A 122 -6.08 -15.73 -6.73
C GLY A 122 -6.56 -14.76 -5.64
N SER A 123 -6.05 -13.53 -5.60
CA SER A 123 -6.34 -12.50 -4.61
C SER A 123 -7.45 -11.51 -4.99
N THR A 124 -8.02 -11.57 -6.20
CA THR A 124 -8.84 -10.45 -6.72
C THR A 124 -10.16 -10.84 -7.33
N THR A 125 -10.71 -11.99 -6.95
CA THR A 125 -12.14 -12.17 -7.16
C THR A 125 -12.86 -10.96 -6.55
N PRO A 126 -13.89 -10.39 -7.20
CA PRO A 126 -14.57 -9.21 -6.70
C PRO A 126 -15.00 -9.34 -5.22
N SER A 127 -15.38 -10.56 -4.82
CA SER A 127 -15.70 -10.90 -3.42
C SER A 127 -14.52 -10.71 -2.46
N ARG A 128 -13.31 -11.07 -2.88
CA ARG A 128 -12.11 -10.96 -2.05
C ARG A 128 -11.63 -9.53 -1.91
N ILE A 129 -11.69 -8.75 -3.00
CA ILE A 129 -11.43 -7.31 -2.96
C ILE A 129 -12.40 -6.63 -1.99
N ALA A 130 -13.71 -6.92 -2.12
CA ALA A 130 -14.72 -6.38 -1.22
C ALA A 130 -14.47 -6.78 0.24
N SER A 131 -14.06 -8.03 0.49
CA SER A 131 -13.73 -8.51 1.83
C SER A 131 -12.53 -7.78 2.43
N GLU A 132 -11.43 -7.60 1.68
CA GLU A 132 -10.26 -6.86 2.17
C GLU A 132 -10.57 -5.37 2.38
N LYS A 133 -11.43 -4.78 1.54
CA LYS A 133 -11.92 -3.41 1.71
C LYS A 133 -12.71 -3.25 3.01
N GLU A 134 -13.68 -4.12 3.26
CA GLU A 134 -14.47 -4.11 4.50
C GLU A 134 -13.57 -4.27 5.72
N ARG A 135 -12.58 -5.17 5.63
CA ARG A 135 -11.60 -5.39 6.70
C ARG A 135 -10.71 -4.16 6.91
N ALA A 136 -10.30 -3.49 5.84
CA ALA A 136 -9.53 -2.24 5.90
C ALA A 136 -10.34 -1.10 6.53
N GLU A 137 -11.64 -1.01 6.22
CA GLU A 137 -12.55 -0.04 6.83
C GLU A 137 -12.67 -0.26 8.34
N LYS A 138 -12.85 -1.50 8.80
CA LYS A 138 -12.85 -1.86 10.22
C LYS A 138 -11.53 -1.49 10.91
N MET A 139 -10.40 -1.81 10.29
CA MET A 139 -9.07 -1.44 10.80
C MET A 139 -8.92 0.08 10.91
N ARG A 140 -9.31 0.83 9.88
CA ARG A 140 -9.24 2.30 9.86
C ARG A 140 -10.13 2.91 10.94
N ALA A 141 -11.38 2.45 11.07
CA ALA A 141 -12.31 2.92 12.10
C ALA A 141 -11.76 2.67 13.52
N ALA A 142 -11.14 1.51 13.76
CA ALA A 142 -10.48 1.24 15.04
C ALA A 142 -9.27 2.16 15.28
N LEU A 143 -8.49 2.47 14.24
CA LEU A 143 -7.36 3.40 14.31
C LEU A 143 -7.83 4.84 14.63
N ASP A 144 -8.90 5.28 13.98
CA ASP A 144 -9.46 6.63 14.14
C ASP A 144 -10.06 6.86 15.54
N ARG A 145 -10.42 5.79 16.26
CA ARG A 145 -10.89 5.86 17.64
C ARG A 145 -9.76 5.95 18.67
N LEU A 146 -8.50 5.73 18.27
CA LEU A 146 -7.35 5.90 19.17
C LEU A 146 -7.07 7.39 19.43
N PRO A 147 -6.60 7.76 20.63
CA PRO A 147 -5.98 9.06 20.87
C PRO A 147 -4.81 9.30 19.91
N GLU A 148 -4.65 10.52 19.41
CA GLU A 148 -3.68 10.88 18.36
C GLU A 148 -2.26 10.37 18.62
N GLU A 149 -1.74 10.58 19.83
CA GLU A 149 -0.38 10.15 20.19
C GLU A 149 -0.18 8.63 20.14
N LEU A 150 -1.23 7.86 20.37
CA LEU A 150 -1.21 6.39 20.29
C LEU A 150 -1.44 5.95 18.86
N ARG A 151 -2.40 6.59 18.18
CA ARG A 151 -2.76 6.33 16.78
C ARG A 151 -1.53 6.36 15.90
N GLU A 152 -0.72 7.41 16.03
CA GLU A 152 0.43 7.59 15.14
C GLU A 152 1.48 6.49 15.32
N VAL A 153 1.81 6.13 16.57
CA VAL A 153 2.74 5.04 16.86
C VAL A 153 2.20 3.69 16.37
N VAL A 154 0.91 3.42 16.55
CA VAL A 154 0.26 2.20 16.07
C VAL A 154 0.24 2.15 14.54
N ARG A 155 -0.07 3.27 13.88
CA ARG A 155 -0.10 3.41 12.42
C ARG A 155 1.28 3.10 11.83
N LEU A 156 2.31 3.78 12.31
CA LEU A 156 3.68 3.58 11.83
C LEU A 156 4.18 2.14 12.07
N ARG A 157 3.84 1.55 13.22
CA ARG A 157 4.33 0.22 13.58
C ARG A 157 3.58 -0.93 12.88
N LEU A 158 2.24 -0.90 12.87
CA LEU A 158 1.43 -2.02 12.38
C LEU A 158 1.11 -1.93 10.90
N PHE A 159 1.08 -0.71 10.34
CA PHE A 159 0.65 -0.49 8.96
C PHE A 159 1.82 -0.11 8.06
N GLU A 160 2.79 0.64 8.56
CA GLU A 160 3.98 1.03 7.78
C GLU A 160 5.21 0.15 8.04
N ASP A 161 5.14 -0.84 8.94
CA ASP A 161 6.24 -1.77 9.28
C ASP A 161 7.52 -1.11 9.83
N LEU A 162 7.45 0.13 10.34
CA LEU A 162 8.61 0.77 10.94
C LEU A 162 9.02 0.09 12.25
N LEU A 163 10.32 0.03 12.52
CA LEU A 163 10.90 -0.36 13.80
C LEU A 163 10.61 0.71 14.85
N LEU A 164 10.55 0.33 16.13
CA LEU A 164 10.27 1.29 17.21
C LEU A 164 11.34 2.37 17.30
N GLU A 165 12.58 2.02 16.96
CA GLU A 165 13.72 2.92 16.85
C GLU A 165 13.56 3.93 15.72
N GLU A 166 13.06 3.50 14.55
CA GLU A 166 12.75 4.39 13.43
C GLU A 166 11.57 5.32 13.78
N ILE A 167 10.56 4.81 14.49
CA ILE A 167 9.44 5.61 14.98
C ILE A 167 9.90 6.66 16.00
N ALA A 168 10.82 6.31 16.90
CA ALA A 168 11.39 7.23 17.86
C ALA A 168 12.08 8.42 17.17
N VAL A 169 12.90 8.13 16.15
CA VAL A 169 13.53 9.17 15.32
C VAL A 169 12.49 9.98 14.54
N ARG A 170 11.51 9.31 13.91
CA ARG A 170 10.47 9.94 13.08
C ARG A 170 9.61 10.93 13.86
N LEU A 171 9.28 10.60 15.11
CA LEU A 171 8.38 11.39 15.96
C LEU A 171 9.10 12.30 16.95
N ASP A 172 10.44 12.31 16.94
CA ASP A 172 11.28 13.03 17.91
C ASP A 172 10.92 12.67 19.37
N LEU A 173 10.88 11.36 19.66
CA LEU A 173 10.52 10.82 20.97
C LEU A 173 11.61 9.89 21.50
N GLY A 174 11.71 9.77 22.82
CA GLY A 174 12.51 8.71 23.44
C GLY A 174 11.94 7.31 23.16
N ILE A 175 12.82 6.33 22.93
CA ILE A 175 12.42 4.93 22.64
C ILE A 175 11.48 4.35 23.70
N SER A 176 11.66 4.71 24.98
CA SER A 176 10.78 4.27 26.07
C SER A 176 9.36 4.82 25.94
N ALA A 177 9.20 6.07 25.48
CA ALA A 177 7.90 6.68 25.22
C ALA A 177 7.20 5.98 24.06
N VAL A 178 7.93 5.67 22.98
CA VAL A 178 7.40 4.90 21.84
C VAL A 178 6.96 3.50 22.28
N ARG A 179 7.76 2.77 23.06
CA ARG A 179 7.37 1.44 23.59
C ARG A 179 6.10 1.51 24.42
N HIS A 180 5.99 2.51 25.31
CA HIS A 180 4.81 2.70 26.13
C HIS A 180 3.57 3.03 25.29
N ARG A 181 3.67 4.00 24.38
CA ARG A 181 2.59 4.41 23.47
C ARG A 181 2.17 3.26 22.57
N PHE A 182 3.12 2.50 22.01
CA PHE A 182 2.82 1.34 21.18
C PHE A 182 2.07 0.28 21.97
N ARG A 183 2.55 -0.12 23.14
CA ARG A 183 1.88 -1.14 23.97
C ARG A 183 0.43 -0.74 24.28
N LYS A 184 0.23 0.47 24.83
CA LYS A 184 -1.10 0.99 25.18
C LYS A 184 -2.00 1.13 23.94
N GLY A 185 -1.45 1.66 22.86
CA GLY A 185 -2.15 1.86 21.59
C GLY A 185 -2.56 0.54 20.95
N SER A 186 -1.66 -0.46 20.90
CA SER A 186 -1.95 -1.77 20.32
C SER A 186 -2.99 -2.54 21.13
N GLU A 187 -2.94 -2.47 22.47
CA GLU A 187 -3.96 -3.08 23.34
C GLU A 187 -5.34 -2.46 23.09
N LEU A 188 -5.41 -1.12 23.03
CA LEU A 188 -6.67 -0.42 22.77
C LEU A 188 -7.18 -0.68 21.35
N TYR A 189 -6.30 -0.65 20.35
CA TYR A 189 -6.62 -0.96 18.96
C TYR A 189 -7.24 -2.35 18.82
N GLN A 190 -6.65 -3.36 19.47
CA GLN A 190 -7.16 -4.74 19.44
C GLN A 190 -8.54 -4.88 20.11
N ARG A 191 -8.86 -4.05 21.11
CA ARG A 191 -10.21 -4.01 21.69
C ARG A 191 -11.20 -3.39 20.71
N LEU A 192 -10.85 -2.23 20.16
CA LEU A 192 -11.70 -1.48 19.22
C LEU A 192 -11.97 -2.24 17.91
N LEU A 193 -11.06 -3.14 17.51
CA LEU A 193 -11.22 -3.97 16.32
C LEU A 193 -12.18 -5.16 16.54
N ARG A 194 -12.41 -5.56 17.80
CA ARG A 194 -13.33 -6.65 18.18
C ARG A 194 -14.75 -6.16 18.42
N ASP A 195 -14.90 -4.88 18.77
CA ASP A 195 -16.18 -4.18 18.97
C ASP A 195 -16.84 -3.84 17.63
#